data_AF-A0A2H0IME6-F1
#
_entry.id   AF-A0A2H0IME6-F1
#
_cell.length_a   1.000
_cell.length_b   1.000
_cell.length_c   1.000
_cell.angle_alpha   90.00
_cell.angle_beta   90.00
_cell.angle_gamma   90.00
#
_symmetry.space_group_name_H-M   'P 1'
#
loop_
_entity.id
_entity.type
_entity.pdbx_description
1 polymer ?
#
loop_
_entity_poly.entity_id
_entity_poly.type
_entity_poly.pdbx_seq_one_letter_code
_entity_poly.pdbx_strand_id
1 'polypeptide(L)'
;MKGERKYYLIIFSIFLILFLIQQSQKKPTNYDHTYSHRDKNPYGGYVLKTLLPEFLGDNEVQSLNLTLYELQDEFELDNNLILIADQINLSDEDTDVLLDGVGLGMTAFISANSIGGKLADTLKFFTARNEFEYVASGNTDTSSVNLVNSSLASSSFRFKKDAIAYYFDDLDSLDHKVLANNAEGKPVAIAVKWGAGKMVLSTTPLAFTNNYFFFEENNRFASALMSELPAQSTIWTEYYQLGRLQFGSPLSIIMKTSALRLAYTIALVSLTLFMIFEAKRRQRIIPIIVPLKNTTVDFIKTIGNLYLRKGNHKDIALKRIQYLLEHIRTKYYLNFEKFNADFFEKLAAKSGQDVISIKKLFDQIERIKNKAQVSAQELQLLSQQIEVFYGRK
;
A
#
# COMPACT_ATOMS: atom_id res chain seq x y z
N MET A 1 -20.98 -6.10 -32.74
CA MET A 1 -20.88 -6.53 -31.33
C MET A 1 -21.47 -7.92 -31.00
N LYS A 2 -22.17 -8.66 -31.89
CA LYS A 2 -22.66 -10.03 -31.59
C LYS A 2 -21.61 -11.15 -31.76
N GLY A 3 -20.55 -10.94 -32.54
CA GLY A 3 -19.48 -11.92 -32.76
C GLY A 3 -18.49 -12.07 -31.60
N GLU A 4 -18.24 -10.99 -30.84
CA GLU A 4 -17.22 -10.97 -29.79
C GLU A 4 -17.65 -11.67 -28.49
N ARG A 5 -18.97 -11.74 -28.22
CA ARG A 5 -19.51 -12.39 -27.01
C ARG A 5 -19.12 -13.87 -26.90
N LYS A 6 -18.99 -14.57 -28.04
CA LYS A 6 -18.55 -15.96 -28.07
C LYS A 6 -17.09 -16.10 -27.62
N TYR A 7 -16.22 -15.19 -28.04
CA TYR A 7 -14.81 -15.20 -27.62
C TYR A 7 -14.66 -14.84 -26.13
N TYR A 8 -15.41 -13.85 -25.64
CA TYR A 8 -15.41 -13.53 -24.20
C TYR A 8 -15.94 -14.71 -23.35
N LEU A 9 -16.97 -15.41 -23.81
CA LEU A 9 -17.47 -16.62 -23.14
C LEU A 9 -16.43 -17.74 -23.13
N ILE A 10 -15.75 -18.00 -24.25
CA ILE A 10 -14.70 -19.03 -24.32
C ILE A 10 -13.54 -18.69 -23.38
N ILE A 11 -13.06 -17.43 -23.39
CA ILE A 11 -11.98 -16.98 -22.50
C ILE A 11 -12.41 -17.10 -21.04
N PHE A 12 -13.63 -16.68 -20.71
CA PHE A 12 -14.17 -16.81 -19.34
C PHE A 12 -14.28 -18.26 -18.92
N SER A 13 -14.77 -19.15 -19.79
CA SER A 13 -14.87 -20.59 -19.51
C SER A 13 -13.50 -21.22 -19.30
N ILE A 14 -12.50 -20.90 -20.13
CA ILE A 14 -11.12 -21.37 -19.94
C ILE A 14 -10.56 -20.88 -18.60
N PHE A 15 -10.74 -19.59 -18.29
CA PHE A 15 -10.27 -19.03 -17.02
C PHE A 15 -10.96 -19.69 -15.81
N LEU A 16 -12.27 -19.92 -15.89
CA LEU A 16 -13.04 -20.60 -14.85
C LEU A 16 -12.54 -22.04 -14.64
N ILE A 17 -12.27 -22.78 -15.72
CA ILE A 17 -11.73 -24.14 -15.65
C ILE A 17 -10.34 -24.13 -15.00
N LEU A 18 -9.44 -23.24 -15.42
CA LEU A 18 -8.10 -23.12 -14.83
C LEU A 18 -8.16 -22.73 -13.35
N PHE A 19 -9.06 -21.83 -12.98
CA PHE A 19 -9.30 -21.44 -11.58
C PHE A 19 -9.79 -22.62 -10.73
N LEU A 20 -10.72 -23.44 -11.24
CA LEU A 20 -11.22 -24.63 -10.56
C LEU A 20 -10.14 -25.71 -10.40
N ILE A 21 -9.31 -25.92 -11.42
CA ILE A 21 -8.14 -26.81 -11.35
C ILE A 21 -7.17 -26.32 -10.27
N GLN A 22 -6.85 -25.03 -10.25
CA GLN A 22 -5.93 -24.46 -9.26
C GLN A 22 -6.47 -24.56 -7.82
N GLN A 23 -7.78 -24.37 -7.61
CA GLN A 23 -8.40 -24.57 -6.30
C GLN A 23 -8.41 -26.03 -5.84
N SER A 24 -8.41 -26.97 -6.78
CA SER A 24 -8.38 -28.40 -6.51
C SER A 24 -6.96 -28.95 -6.30
N GLN A 25 -5.91 -28.17 -6.62
CA GLN A 25 -4.54 -28.55 -6.31
C GLN A 25 -4.31 -28.50 -4.81
N LYS A 26 -3.83 -29.61 -4.24
CA LYS A 26 -3.35 -29.63 -2.86
C LYS A 26 -2.22 -28.62 -2.73
N LYS A 27 -2.28 -27.76 -1.70
CA LYS A 27 -1.16 -26.87 -1.39
C LYS A 27 0.10 -27.72 -1.25
N PRO A 28 1.23 -27.32 -1.85
CA PRO A 28 2.47 -28.05 -1.66
C PRO A 28 2.75 -28.14 -0.16
N THR A 29 3.08 -29.34 0.31
CA THR A 29 3.47 -29.55 1.70
C THR A 29 4.71 -28.70 1.96
N ASN A 30 4.62 -27.79 2.94
CA ASN A 30 5.80 -27.07 3.40
C ASN A 30 6.66 -28.05 4.22
N TYR A 31 7.96 -28.13 3.93
CA TYR A 31 8.94 -28.94 4.66
C TYR A 31 9.98 -28.07 5.38
N ASP A 32 9.67 -26.80 5.64
CA ASP A 32 10.51 -25.92 6.46
C ASP A 32 10.57 -26.43 7.91
N HIS A 33 11.78 -26.46 8.49
CA HIS A 33 12.02 -26.81 9.89
C HIS A 33 11.67 -25.63 10.79
N THR A 34 10.39 -25.51 11.16
CA THR A 34 9.94 -24.38 11.97
C THR A 34 9.87 -24.67 13.46
N TYR A 35 9.71 -25.94 13.84
CA TYR A 35 9.50 -26.41 15.22
C TYR A 35 8.36 -25.69 15.96
N SER A 36 7.56 -24.86 15.28
CA SER A 36 6.65 -23.95 15.97
C SER A 36 5.43 -24.68 16.48
N HIS A 37 4.99 -24.31 17.68
CA HIS A 37 3.75 -24.76 18.30
C HIS A 37 2.51 -24.50 17.45
N ARG A 38 2.56 -23.52 16.53
CA ARG A 38 1.44 -23.18 15.62
C ARG A 38 1.45 -23.96 14.31
N ASP A 39 2.60 -24.52 13.95
CA ASP A 39 2.80 -25.07 12.61
C ASP A 39 2.42 -26.55 12.53
N LYS A 40 1.52 -26.84 11.59
CA LYS A 40 1.03 -28.19 11.27
C LYS A 40 1.79 -28.84 10.12
N ASN A 41 2.88 -28.22 9.67
CA ASN A 41 3.76 -28.82 8.67
C ASN A 41 4.51 -30.03 9.30
N PRO A 42 5.13 -30.93 8.50
CA PRO A 42 5.80 -32.13 9.01
C PRO A 42 6.84 -31.85 10.10
N TYR A 43 7.54 -30.72 10.05
CA TYR A 43 8.60 -30.34 10.98
C TYR A 43 8.20 -29.22 11.97
N GLY A 44 6.89 -28.97 12.10
CA GLY A 44 6.34 -28.11 13.14
C GLY A 44 6.18 -28.85 14.48
N GLY A 45 5.93 -28.09 15.55
CA GLY A 45 5.82 -28.57 16.92
C GLY A 45 4.38 -28.60 17.47
N TYR A 46 3.37 -28.52 16.60
CA TYR A 46 1.96 -28.49 16.99
C TYR A 46 1.51 -29.69 17.83
N VAL A 47 1.93 -30.91 17.46
CA VAL A 47 1.60 -32.14 18.20
C VAL A 47 2.25 -32.11 19.58
N LEU A 48 3.55 -31.78 19.65
CA LEU A 48 4.27 -31.65 20.93
C LEU A 48 3.56 -30.65 21.86
N LYS A 49 3.23 -29.45 21.36
CA LYS A 49 2.52 -28.44 22.14
C LYS A 49 1.23 -28.96 22.75
N THR A 50 0.49 -29.74 21.97
CA THR A 50 -0.80 -30.29 22.38
C THR A 50 -0.65 -31.32 23.49
N LEU A 51 0.45 -32.10 23.49
CA LEU A 51 0.70 -33.17 24.45
C LEU A 51 1.49 -32.71 25.69
N LEU A 52 2.24 -31.61 25.60
CA LEU A 52 3.09 -31.11 26.69
C LEU A 52 2.35 -30.93 28.03
N PRO A 53 1.14 -30.33 28.08
CA PRO A 53 0.41 -30.19 29.35
C PRO A 53 0.19 -31.54 30.05
N GLU A 54 -0.17 -32.60 29.31
CA GLU A 54 -0.39 -33.94 29.86
C GLU A 54 0.91 -34.54 30.43
N PHE A 55 2.05 -34.33 29.76
CA PHE A 55 3.36 -34.77 30.28
C PHE A 55 3.80 -34.02 31.54
N LEU A 56 3.28 -32.80 31.73
CA LEU A 56 3.71 -31.89 32.78
C LEU A 56 2.68 -31.76 33.91
N GLY A 57 1.72 -32.68 34.02
CA GLY A 57 0.72 -32.69 35.09
C GLY A 57 -0.35 -31.60 34.96
N ASP A 58 -0.78 -31.32 33.72
CA ASP A 58 -1.75 -30.30 33.33
C ASP A 58 -1.34 -28.85 33.69
N ASN A 59 -0.04 -28.62 33.90
CA ASN A 59 0.52 -27.29 34.11
C ASN A 59 0.50 -26.43 32.83
N GLU A 60 0.55 -25.11 33.03
CA GLU A 60 0.55 -24.16 31.92
C GLU A 60 1.83 -24.27 31.08
N VAL A 61 1.66 -24.30 29.76
CA VAL A 61 2.76 -24.20 28.81
C VAL A 61 2.58 -22.92 28.01
N GLN A 62 3.46 -21.95 28.20
CA GLN A 62 3.49 -20.71 27.44
C GLN A 62 4.46 -20.83 26.27
N SER A 63 4.09 -20.28 25.10
CA SER A 63 4.96 -20.26 23.93
C SER A 63 5.21 -18.81 23.52
N LEU A 64 6.46 -18.37 23.65
CA LEU A 64 6.88 -16.98 23.48
C LEU A 64 7.95 -16.88 22.38
N ASN A 65 8.02 -15.75 21.68
CA ASN A 65 9.09 -15.48 20.72
C ASN A 65 9.97 -14.34 21.26
N LEU A 66 10.64 -14.64 22.37
CA LEU A 66 11.52 -13.72 23.09
C LEU A 66 12.87 -14.40 23.34
N THR A 67 13.94 -13.63 23.33
CA THR A 67 15.28 -14.09 23.76
C THR A 67 15.26 -14.51 25.23
N LEU A 68 16.25 -15.30 25.67
CA LEU A 68 16.38 -15.65 27.09
C LEU A 68 16.61 -14.39 27.94
N TYR A 69 17.40 -13.45 27.44
CA TYR A 69 17.58 -12.15 28.08
C TYR A 69 16.26 -11.38 28.27
N GLU A 70 15.38 -11.33 27.26
CA GLU A 70 14.05 -10.71 27.39
C GLU A 70 13.12 -11.48 28.35
N LEU A 71 13.34 -12.79 28.53
CA LEU A 71 12.55 -13.65 29.41
C LEU A 71 13.07 -13.68 30.85
N GLN A 72 14.22 -13.06 31.15
CA GLN A 72 14.86 -13.17 32.46
C GLN A 72 13.91 -12.81 33.63
N ASP A 73 13.04 -11.82 33.42
CA ASP A 73 12.13 -11.30 34.43
C ASP A 73 10.84 -12.14 34.55
N GLU A 74 10.59 -13.02 33.59
CA GLU A 74 9.47 -13.97 33.54
C GLU A 74 9.84 -15.34 34.12
N PHE A 75 11.12 -15.56 34.46
CA PHE A 75 11.58 -16.81 35.04
C PHE A 75 11.24 -16.89 36.53
N GLU A 76 10.37 -17.84 36.87
CA GLU A 76 10.20 -18.30 38.25
C GLU A 76 11.17 -19.46 38.52
N LEU A 77 11.59 -19.60 39.79
CA LEU A 77 12.57 -20.60 40.24
C LEU A 77 12.18 -22.05 39.90
N ASP A 78 10.87 -22.28 39.74
CA ASP A 78 10.25 -23.58 39.49
C ASP A 78 9.74 -23.70 38.04
N ASN A 79 10.31 -22.96 37.09
CA ASN A 79 9.91 -23.05 35.68
C ASN A 79 10.76 -24.06 34.90
N ASN A 80 10.09 -24.75 33.98
CA ASN A 80 10.74 -25.44 32.87
C ASN A 80 10.96 -24.47 31.71
N LEU A 81 12.06 -24.68 30.98
CA LEU A 81 12.38 -23.94 29.77
C LEU A 81 12.58 -24.92 28.61
N ILE A 82 11.92 -24.70 27.46
CA ILE A 82 12.05 -25.53 26.26
C ILE A 82 12.61 -24.71 25.09
N LEU A 83 13.66 -25.23 24.46
CA LEU A 83 14.28 -24.72 23.23
C LEU A 83 14.42 -25.85 22.22
N ILE A 84 13.88 -25.69 21.01
CA ILE A 84 14.01 -26.69 19.94
C ILE A 84 14.33 -25.98 18.62
N ALA A 85 15.51 -26.21 18.05
CA ALA A 85 15.93 -25.54 16.81
C ALA A 85 16.82 -26.43 15.96
N ASP A 86 17.14 -26.04 14.72
CA ASP A 86 18.14 -26.76 13.95
C ASP A 86 19.55 -26.59 14.53
N GLN A 87 19.88 -25.40 15.04
CA GLN A 87 21.17 -25.03 15.61
C GLN A 87 20.96 -24.07 16.78
N ILE A 88 21.72 -24.22 17.86
CA ILE A 88 21.69 -23.31 19.00
C ILE A 88 23.11 -22.83 19.28
N ASN A 89 23.29 -21.52 19.12
CA ASN A 89 24.46 -20.79 19.53
C ASN A 89 23.97 -19.53 20.23
N LEU A 90 23.85 -19.59 21.55
CA LEU A 90 23.32 -18.52 22.38
C LEU A 90 24.34 -17.38 22.45
N SER A 91 23.84 -16.15 22.63
CA SER A 91 24.71 -15.02 22.99
C SER A 91 25.33 -15.27 24.37
N ASP A 92 26.38 -14.52 24.69
CA ASP A 92 27.02 -14.64 26.01
C ASP A 92 26.03 -14.25 27.12
N GLU A 93 25.20 -13.24 26.88
CA GLU A 93 24.15 -12.78 27.78
C GLU A 93 23.04 -13.81 27.95
N ASP A 94 22.53 -14.39 26.86
CA ASP A 94 21.51 -15.45 26.93
C ASP A 94 22.04 -16.70 27.63
N THR A 95 23.32 -17.02 27.44
CA THR A 95 23.99 -18.13 28.11
C THR A 95 24.07 -17.91 29.61
N ASP A 96 24.46 -16.71 30.05
CA ASP A 96 24.53 -16.39 31.49
C ASP A 96 23.14 -16.45 32.13
N VAL A 97 22.13 -15.88 31.46
CA VAL A 97 20.73 -15.93 31.94
C VAL A 97 20.22 -17.38 32.06
N LEU A 98 20.53 -18.24 31.07
CA LEU A 98 20.18 -19.67 31.12
C LEU A 98 20.86 -20.37 32.31
N LEU A 99 22.17 -20.19 32.46
CA LEU A 99 22.96 -20.85 33.50
C LEU A 99 22.56 -20.37 34.90
N ASP A 100 22.26 -19.08 35.07
CA ASP A 100 21.77 -18.53 36.33
C ASP A 100 20.39 -19.08 36.68
N GLY A 101 19.45 -19.10 35.73
CA GLY A 101 18.11 -19.65 35.93
C GLY A 101 18.13 -21.14 36.30
N VAL A 102 18.89 -21.95 35.57
CA VAL A 102 19.10 -23.37 35.91
C VAL A 102 19.82 -23.51 37.24
N GLY A 103 20.82 -22.67 37.51
CA GLY A 103 21.57 -22.67 38.76
C GLY A 103 20.70 -22.44 39.99
N LEU A 104 19.63 -21.67 39.83
CA LEU A 104 18.65 -21.35 40.87
C LEU A 104 17.54 -22.42 41.05
N GLY A 105 17.38 -23.36 40.11
CA GLY A 105 16.42 -24.47 40.25
C GLY A 105 15.65 -24.84 38.98
N MET A 106 15.72 -24.03 37.92
CA MET A 106 14.99 -24.31 36.68
C MET A 106 15.46 -25.60 36.00
N THR A 107 14.56 -26.24 35.24
CA THR A 107 14.92 -27.34 34.34
C THR A 107 14.81 -26.90 32.90
N ALA A 108 15.93 -26.92 32.16
CA ALA A 108 15.95 -26.55 30.75
C ALA A 108 16.06 -27.78 29.84
N PHE A 109 15.18 -27.88 28.85
CA PHE A 109 15.22 -28.87 27.78
C PHE A 109 15.63 -28.18 26.48
N ILE A 110 16.76 -28.57 25.92
CA ILE A 110 17.36 -27.97 24.74
C ILE A 110 17.61 -29.05 23.70
N SER A 111 16.98 -28.95 22.55
CA SER A 111 17.14 -29.91 21.46
C SER A 111 17.53 -29.21 20.16
N ALA A 112 18.73 -29.50 19.65
CA ALA A 112 19.20 -28.95 18.39
C ALA A 112 20.24 -29.84 17.73
N ASN A 113 20.30 -29.84 16.39
CA ASN A 113 21.27 -30.70 15.69
C ASN A 113 22.70 -30.35 16.11
N SER A 114 23.01 -29.07 16.32
CA SER A 114 24.24 -28.68 17.00
C SER A 114 24.01 -27.60 18.05
N ILE A 115 24.70 -27.76 19.17
CA ILE A 115 24.77 -26.82 20.28
C ILE A 115 26.23 -26.42 20.43
N GLY A 116 26.50 -25.12 20.46
CA GLY A 116 27.85 -24.57 20.53
C GLY A 116 27.92 -23.26 21.31
N GLY A 117 29.07 -22.57 21.18
CA GLY A 117 29.35 -21.31 21.87
C GLY A 117 29.65 -21.49 23.36
N LYS A 118 29.52 -20.40 24.11
CA LYS A 118 29.84 -20.33 25.55
C LYS A 118 29.12 -21.40 26.38
N LEU A 119 27.89 -21.78 26.00
CA LEU A 119 27.14 -22.84 26.68
C LEU A 119 27.86 -24.19 26.59
N ALA A 120 28.27 -24.59 25.38
CA ALA A 120 28.98 -25.85 25.16
C ALA A 120 30.36 -25.84 25.81
N ASP A 121 31.08 -24.72 25.73
CA ASP A 121 32.39 -24.56 26.38
C ASP A 121 32.30 -24.66 27.91
N THR A 122 31.26 -24.05 28.51
CA THR A 122 31.04 -24.07 29.96
C THR A 122 30.64 -25.45 30.46
N LEU A 123 29.81 -26.15 29.70
CA LEU A 123 29.36 -27.51 30.02
C LEU A 123 30.33 -28.59 29.53
N LYS A 124 31.42 -28.22 28.84
CA LYS A 124 32.47 -29.12 28.35
C LYS A 124 31.94 -30.28 27.52
N PHE A 125 31.24 -29.95 26.44
CA PHE A 125 30.88 -30.92 25.41
C PHE A 125 31.08 -30.30 24.02
N PHE A 126 31.25 -31.15 23.01
CA PHE A 126 31.20 -30.73 21.62
C PHE A 126 30.08 -31.47 20.89
N THR A 127 29.52 -30.83 19.86
CA THR A 127 28.63 -31.53 18.94
C THR A 127 29.38 -31.88 17.67
N ALA A 128 29.38 -33.16 17.31
CA ALA A 128 29.95 -33.66 16.06
C ALA A 128 28.85 -34.17 15.14
N ARG A 129 29.13 -34.18 13.84
CA ARG A 129 28.25 -34.73 12.82
C ARG A 129 28.89 -36.00 12.25
N ASN A 130 28.09 -37.04 12.06
CA ASN A 130 28.51 -38.21 11.32
C ASN A 130 28.57 -37.89 9.81
N GLU A 131 29.74 -37.44 9.34
CA GLU A 131 29.94 -37.09 7.92
C GLU A 131 29.85 -38.31 7.00
N PHE A 132 30.14 -39.51 7.52
CA PHE A 132 30.19 -40.76 6.73
C PHE A 132 28.81 -41.34 6.41
N GLU A 133 27.74 -40.95 7.13
CA GLU A 133 26.38 -41.42 6.86
C GLU A 133 25.78 -40.85 5.56
N TYR A 134 26.28 -39.70 5.06
CA TYR A 134 25.76 -39.08 3.84
C TYR A 134 26.28 -39.75 2.55
N VAL A 135 27.43 -40.44 2.62
CA VAL A 135 28.17 -40.90 1.42
C VAL A 135 28.06 -42.42 1.20
N ALA A 136 27.86 -43.22 2.26
CA ALA A 136 28.07 -44.67 2.17
C ALA A 136 26.81 -45.56 2.12
N SER A 137 25.59 -45.01 2.16
CA SER A 137 24.37 -45.82 2.35
C SER A 137 23.28 -45.55 1.31
N GLY A 138 23.52 -45.90 0.06
CA GLY A 138 22.47 -45.94 -0.98
C GLY A 138 21.39 -47.01 -0.77
N ASN A 139 21.28 -47.63 0.41
CA ASN A 139 20.35 -48.73 0.70
C ASN A 139 19.96 -48.93 2.19
N THR A 140 20.31 -48.02 3.11
CA THR A 140 19.77 -48.05 4.48
C THR A 140 19.31 -46.65 4.89
N ASP A 141 18.01 -46.40 4.72
CA ASP A 141 17.36 -45.09 4.93
C ASP A 141 17.23 -44.69 6.41
N THR A 142 17.43 -45.64 7.34
CA THR A 142 17.15 -45.44 8.77
C THR A 142 18.30 -45.92 9.65
N SER A 143 18.51 -45.23 10.77
CA SER A 143 19.39 -45.62 11.87
C SER A 143 18.58 -45.63 13.19
N SER A 144 19.15 -46.11 14.29
CA SER A 144 18.43 -46.28 15.55
C SER A 144 19.01 -45.43 16.68
N VAL A 145 18.14 -44.94 17.56
CA VAL A 145 18.50 -44.33 18.84
C VAL A 145 18.02 -45.24 19.97
N ASN A 146 18.90 -45.48 20.94
CA ASN A 146 18.68 -46.36 22.08
C ASN A 146 18.68 -45.55 23.38
N LEU A 147 17.64 -45.67 24.20
CA LEU A 147 17.61 -45.12 25.56
C LEU A 147 18.49 -45.96 26.50
N VAL A 148 19.35 -45.30 27.28
CA VAL A 148 20.38 -45.98 28.10
C VAL A 148 19.85 -46.49 29.44
N ASN A 149 18.79 -45.87 29.98
CA ASN A 149 18.22 -46.21 31.29
C ASN A 149 16.69 -46.07 31.31
N SER A 150 16.01 -46.60 30.30
CA SER A 150 14.55 -46.54 30.21
C SER A 150 13.88 -47.76 30.85
N SER A 151 12.80 -47.54 31.60
CA SER A 151 11.89 -48.58 32.07
C SER A 151 10.94 -49.08 30.95
N LEU A 152 11.06 -48.54 29.73
CA LEU A 152 10.24 -48.93 28.59
C LEU A 152 10.63 -50.33 28.07
N ALA A 153 9.62 -51.09 27.61
CA ALA A 153 9.79 -52.44 27.06
C ALA A 153 10.59 -52.47 25.74
N SER A 154 10.55 -51.38 24.97
CA SER A 154 11.42 -51.15 23.81
C SER A 154 12.24 -49.89 24.08
N SER A 155 13.57 -50.02 24.07
CA SER A 155 14.50 -48.91 24.25
C SER A 155 15.11 -48.44 22.94
N SER A 156 14.80 -49.09 21.80
CA SER A 156 15.37 -48.79 20.48
C SER A 156 14.33 -48.21 19.53
N PHE A 157 14.64 -47.06 18.94
CA PHE A 157 13.75 -46.26 18.10
C PHE A 157 14.39 -45.94 16.76
N ARG A 158 13.66 -46.12 15.66
CA ARG A 158 14.21 -45.91 14.32
C ARG A 158 13.92 -44.50 13.83
N PHE A 159 14.94 -43.84 13.30
CA PHE A 159 14.84 -42.54 12.66
C PHE A 159 15.44 -42.60 11.27
N LYS A 160 15.07 -41.67 10.41
CA LYS A 160 15.88 -41.42 9.22
C LYS A 160 17.25 -40.89 9.65
N LYS A 161 18.29 -41.26 8.91
CA LYS A 161 19.68 -40.90 9.26
C LYS A 161 19.90 -39.40 9.38
N ASP A 162 19.29 -38.62 8.50
CA ASP A 162 19.34 -37.16 8.53
C ASP A 162 18.80 -36.56 9.84
N ALA A 163 17.84 -37.21 10.48
CA ALA A 163 17.25 -36.75 11.74
C ALA A 163 18.07 -37.03 13.00
N ILE A 164 19.09 -37.89 12.90
CA ILE A 164 19.94 -38.30 14.03
C ILE A 164 21.43 -38.28 13.67
N ALA A 165 21.81 -37.42 12.72
CA ALA A 165 23.16 -37.34 12.17
C ALA A 165 24.19 -36.72 13.12
N TYR A 166 23.75 -36.09 14.21
CA TYR A 166 24.60 -35.39 15.16
C TYR A 166 24.62 -36.13 16.51
N TYR A 167 25.72 -35.97 17.23
CA TYR A 167 25.95 -36.59 18.53
C TYR A 167 26.89 -35.72 19.37
N PHE A 168 26.84 -35.91 20.68
CA PHE A 168 27.78 -35.31 21.62
C PHE A 168 29.09 -36.10 21.65
N ASP A 169 30.20 -35.39 21.59
CA ASP A 169 31.56 -35.95 21.68
C ASP A 169 32.34 -35.23 22.79
N ASP A 170 33.40 -35.87 23.26
CA ASP A 170 34.30 -35.38 24.31
C ASP A 170 33.58 -34.93 25.61
N LEU A 171 32.66 -35.76 26.10
CA LEU A 171 31.91 -35.51 27.32
C LEU A 171 32.79 -35.70 28.58
N ASP A 172 32.85 -34.69 29.44
CA ASP A 172 33.39 -34.85 30.80
C ASP A 172 32.46 -35.75 31.63
N SER A 173 32.83 -37.02 31.81
CA SER A 173 31.94 -38.08 32.31
C SER A 173 31.36 -37.89 33.73
N LEU A 174 31.89 -36.94 34.52
CA LEU A 174 31.49 -36.74 35.91
C LEU A 174 30.17 -35.97 36.07
N ASP A 175 29.89 -35.01 35.17
CA ASP A 175 28.72 -34.14 35.26
C ASP A 175 27.63 -34.50 34.23
N HIS A 176 27.95 -35.37 33.28
CA HIS A 176 27.08 -35.78 32.19
C HIS A 176 26.45 -37.16 32.42
N LYS A 177 25.12 -37.21 32.55
CA LYS A 177 24.35 -38.45 32.51
C LYS A 177 23.85 -38.70 31.09
N VAL A 178 24.31 -39.77 30.44
CA VAL A 178 23.80 -40.15 29.11
C VAL A 178 22.38 -40.70 29.20
N LEU A 179 21.46 -40.15 28.40
CA LEU A 179 20.06 -40.56 28.32
C LEU A 179 19.79 -41.44 27.10
N ALA A 180 20.43 -41.15 25.97
CA ALA A 180 20.25 -41.87 24.72
C ALA A 180 21.54 -41.92 23.89
N ASN A 181 21.74 -43.03 23.17
CA ASN A 181 22.85 -43.27 22.26
C ASN A 181 22.34 -43.58 20.85
N ASN A 182 23.08 -43.21 19.80
CA ASN A 182 22.81 -43.70 18.46
C ASN A 182 23.24 -45.17 18.29
N ALA A 183 23.09 -45.71 17.07
CA ALA A 183 23.46 -47.08 16.73
C ALA A 183 24.97 -47.38 16.91
N GLU A 184 25.82 -46.35 16.85
CA GLU A 184 27.27 -46.45 17.04
C GLU A 184 27.69 -46.32 18.52
N GLY A 185 26.73 -46.17 19.44
CA GLY A 185 27.00 -45.98 20.86
C GLY A 185 27.43 -44.55 21.22
N LYS A 186 27.32 -43.59 20.29
CA LYS A 186 27.61 -42.17 20.55
C LYS A 186 26.40 -41.50 21.24
N PRO A 187 26.60 -40.69 22.29
CA PRO A 187 25.52 -40.00 23.00
C PRO A 187 24.78 -39.01 22.11
N VAL A 188 23.45 -39.11 22.06
CA VAL A 188 22.59 -38.15 21.34
C VAL A 188 21.66 -37.36 22.26
N ALA A 189 21.50 -37.81 23.51
CA ALA A 189 20.84 -37.05 24.56
C ALA A 189 21.56 -37.22 25.89
N ILE A 190 21.76 -36.13 26.62
CA ILE A 190 22.45 -36.08 27.91
C ILE A 190 21.66 -35.22 28.90
N ALA A 191 21.82 -35.49 30.19
CA ALA A 191 21.39 -34.61 31.26
C ALA A 191 22.62 -34.11 32.03
N VAL A 192 22.67 -32.81 32.28
CA VAL A 192 23.77 -32.12 32.95
C VAL A 192 23.21 -31.43 34.18
N LYS A 193 23.80 -31.67 35.35
CA LYS A 193 23.41 -30.94 36.57
C LYS A 193 24.11 -29.59 36.60
N TRP A 194 23.41 -28.56 37.02
CA TRP A 194 23.98 -27.22 37.17
C TRP A 194 23.30 -26.48 38.32
N GLY A 195 24.06 -26.14 39.36
CA GLY A 195 23.52 -25.57 40.59
C GLY A 195 22.42 -26.46 41.21
N ALA A 196 21.25 -25.87 41.46
CA ALA A 196 20.08 -26.56 42.00
C ALA A 196 19.21 -27.24 40.93
N GLY A 197 19.36 -26.88 39.66
CA GLY A 197 18.57 -27.40 38.53
C GLY A 197 19.32 -28.40 37.66
N LYS A 198 18.78 -28.62 36.46
CA LYS A 198 19.40 -29.49 35.44
C LYS A 198 19.07 -29.04 34.01
N MET A 199 19.95 -29.38 33.09
CA MET A 199 19.75 -29.24 31.65
C MET A 199 19.62 -30.61 31.00
N VAL A 200 18.64 -30.79 30.13
CA VAL A 200 18.47 -31.96 29.28
C VAL A 200 18.78 -31.52 27.85
N LEU A 201 19.88 -32.01 27.30
CA LEU A 201 20.38 -31.62 25.98
C LEU A 201 20.19 -32.78 24.99
N SER A 202 19.71 -32.49 23.79
CA SER A 202 19.49 -33.48 22.73
C SER A 202 19.98 -32.97 21.38
N THR A 203 20.60 -33.86 20.61
CA THR A 203 21.06 -33.61 19.22
C THR A 203 20.03 -34.02 18.16
N THR A 204 18.80 -34.34 18.59
CA THR A 204 17.75 -34.93 17.75
C THR A 204 16.47 -34.07 17.73
N PRO A 205 16.53 -32.79 17.29
CA PRO A 205 15.39 -31.87 17.33
C PRO A 205 14.21 -32.36 16.50
N LEU A 206 14.48 -33.08 15.41
CA LEU A 206 13.44 -33.61 14.54
C LEU A 206 12.55 -34.65 15.24
N ALA A 207 13.03 -35.33 16.29
CA ALA A 207 12.22 -36.26 17.08
C ALA A 207 11.00 -35.58 17.73
N PHE A 208 11.04 -34.27 17.92
CA PHE A 208 10.00 -33.48 18.57
C PHE A 208 9.02 -32.82 17.58
N THR A 209 9.07 -33.22 16.31
CA THR A 209 8.22 -32.67 15.25
C THR A 209 7.02 -33.55 14.90
N ASN A 210 5.99 -32.94 14.33
CA ASN A 210 4.73 -33.60 13.98
C ASN A 210 4.93 -34.93 13.23
N ASN A 211 5.82 -34.96 12.22
CA ASN A 211 6.04 -36.16 11.42
C ASN A 211 6.67 -37.29 12.23
N TYR A 212 7.65 -37.00 13.08
CA TYR A 212 8.33 -38.01 13.87
C TYR A 212 7.51 -38.50 15.05
N PHE A 213 6.58 -37.70 15.58
CA PHE A 213 5.59 -38.19 16.54
C PHE A 213 4.69 -39.30 15.97
N PHE A 214 4.42 -39.31 14.66
CA PHE A 214 3.65 -40.37 13.99
C PHE A 214 4.51 -41.43 13.30
N PHE A 215 5.84 -41.29 13.35
CA PHE A 215 6.76 -42.23 12.73
C PHE A 215 7.08 -43.37 13.68
N GLU A 216 6.57 -44.56 13.37
CA GLU A 216 6.76 -45.79 14.15
C GLU A 216 6.41 -45.60 15.64
N GLU A 217 7.34 -45.86 16.57
CA GLU A 217 7.17 -45.67 18.02
C GLU A 217 7.95 -44.46 18.56
N ASN A 218 8.33 -43.51 17.71
CA ASN A 218 9.20 -42.39 18.12
C ASN A 218 8.51 -41.40 19.07
N ASN A 219 7.18 -41.43 19.17
CA ASN A 219 6.46 -40.74 20.25
C ASN A 219 6.95 -41.17 21.63
N ARG A 220 7.25 -42.46 21.85
CA ARG A 220 7.77 -42.97 23.13
C ARG A 220 9.16 -42.44 23.44
N PHE A 221 10.01 -42.27 22.42
CA PHE A 221 11.31 -41.62 22.58
C PHE A 221 11.17 -40.18 23.02
N ALA A 222 10.33 -39.40 22.32
CA ALA A 222 10.06 -38.01 22.69
C ALA A 222 9.46 -37.90 24.10
N SER A 223 8.50 -38.77 24.45
CA SER A 223 7.93 -38.84 25.80
C SER A 223 8.95 -39.19 26.87
N ALA A 224 9.87 -40.13 26.60
CA ALA A 224 10.90 -40.51 27.56
C ALA A 224 11.83 -39.34 27.87
N LEU A 225 12.26 -38.58 26.86
CA LEU A 225 13.09 -37.40 27.08
C LEU A 225 12.32 -36.26 27.75
N MET A 226 11.05 -36.04 27.38
CA MET A 226 10.20 -35.02 28.01
C MET A 226 9.85 -35.37 29.47
N SER A 227 9.84 -36.65 29.85
CA SER A 227 9.62 -37.08 31.24
C SER A 227 10.75 -36.69 32.20
N GLU A 228 11.89 -36.25 31.67
CA GLU A 228 12.94 -35.65 32.50
C GLU A 228 12.53 -34.26 33.02
N LEU A 229 11.53 -33.60 32.44
CA LEU A 229 11.00 -32.34 32.95
C LEU A 229 10.08 -32.60 34.15
N PRO A 230 10.26 -31.87 35.28
CA PRO A 230 9.31 -31.92 36.39
C PRO A 230 7.93 -31.37 35.97
N ALA A 231 6.88 -31.79 36.70
CA ALA A 231 5.53 -31.28 36.51
C ALA A 231 5.41 -29.84 37.04
N GLN A 232 5.79 -28.89 36.19
CA GLN A 232 5.95 -27.46 36.48
C GLN A 232 5.50 -26.60 35.30
N SER A 233 5.21 -25.32 35.56
CA SER A 233 4.95 -24.31 34.52
C SER A 233 6.11 -24.25 33.53
N THR A 234 5.78 -24.17 32.24
CA THR A 234 6.79 -24.34 31.18
C THR A 234 6.75 -23.19 30.18
N ILE A 235 7.91 -22.58 29.97
CA ILE A 235 8.12 -21.57 28.92
C ILE A 235 8.81 -22.24 27.74
N TRP A 236 8.19 -22.22 26.58
CA TRP A 236 8.79 -22.61 25.31
C TRP A 236 9.13 -21.36 24.52
N THR A 237 10.42 -21.06 24.38
CA THR A 237 10.86 -19.97 23.50
C THR A 237 11.06 -20.47 22.07
N GLU A 238 10.42 -19.79 21.13
CA GLU A 238 10.54 -20.01 19.69
C GLU A 238 11.48 -19.00 19.03
N TYR A 239 12.19 -18.16 19.79
CA TYR A 239 13.08 -17.14 19.23
C TYR A 239 14.24 -17.77 18.44
N TYR A 240 14.90 -18.77 19.02
CA TYR A 240 16.12 -19.35 18.43
C TYR A 240 15.86 -20.18 17.18
N GLN A 241 14.62 -20.61 16.94
CA GLN A 241 14.23 -21.40 15.77
C GLN A 241 13.58 -20.53 14.67
N LEU A 242 12.83 -19.48 15.02
CA LEU A 242 12.14 -18.60 14.05
C LEU A 242 12.86 -17.28 13.81
N GLY A 243 13.84 -16.95 14.65
CA GLY A 243 14.37 -15.60 14.79
C GLY A 243 13.33 -14.65 15.38
N ARG A 244 13.64 -13.35 15.28
CA ARG A 244 12.70 -12.29 15.65
C ARG A 244 11.49 -12.36 14.74
N LEU A 245 10.32 -12.68 15.29
CA LEU A 245 9.02 -12.47 14.65
C LEU A 245 8.71 -10.97 14.62
N GLN A 246 9.59 -10.18 14.02
CA GLN A 246 9.17 -8.86 13.56
C GLN A 246 8.10 -9.09 12.51
N PHE A 247 6.95 -8.44 12.71
CA PHE A 247 6.08 -8.10 11.60
C PHE A 247 6.94 -7.34 10.60
N GLY A 248 7.49 -8.04 9.61
CA GLY A 248 8.08 -7.39 8.46
C GLY A 248 7.05 -6.41 7.92
N SER A 249 7.51 -5.36 7.21
CA SER A 249 6.60 -4.34 6.65
C SER A 249 5.33 -5.00 6.08
N PRO A 250 4.14 -4.38 6.16
CA PRO A 250 2.92 -4.99 5.64
C PRO A 250 3.05 -5.53 4.20
N LEU A 251 3.92 -4.91 3.40
CA LEU A 251 4.31 -5.38 2.07
C LEU A 251 5.00 -6.76 2.09
N SER A 252 5.89 -7.03 3.05
CA SER A 252 6.54 -8.34 3.20
C SER A 252 5.53 -9.47 3.47
N ILE A 253 4.46 -9.20 4.20
CA ILE A 253 3.38 -10.17 4.48
C ILE A 253 2.60 -10.47 3.19
N ILE A 254 2.28 -9.42 2.41
CA ILE A 254 1.66 -9.54 1.08
C ILE A 254 2.55 -10.38 0.16
N MET A 255 3.87 -10.17 0.19
CA MET A 255 4.81 -10.90 -0.65
C MET A 255 5.01 -12.36 -0.21
N LYS A 256 4.96 -12.69 1.09
CA LYS A 256 5.10 -14.08 1.57
C LYS A 256 3.95 -14.98 1.10
N THR A 257 2.73 -14.45 1.05
CA THR A 257 1.56 -15.23 0.64
C THR A 257 1.40 -15.21 -0.89
N SER A 258 1.47 -16.38 -1.54
CA SER A 258 1.41 -16.49 -3.01
C SER A 258 0.17 -15.84 -3.64
N ALA A 259 -1.01 -16.02 -3.03
CA ALA A 259 -2.26 -15.43 -3.51
C ALA A 259 -2.27 -13.90 -3.42
N LEU A 260 -1.82 -13.34 -2.29
CA LEU A 260 -1.71 -11.90 -2.09
C LEU A 260 -0.65 -11.27 -3.01
N ARG A 261 0.47 -11.96 -3.23
CA ARG A 261 1.50 -11.56 -4.20
C ARG A 261 0.92 -11.45 -5.61
N LEU A 262 0.15 -12.45 -6.05
CA LEU A 262 -0.52 -12.42 -7.36
C LEU A 262 -1.56 -11.30 -7.44
N ALA A 263 -2.42 -11.15 -6.43
CA ALA A 263 -3.41 -10.08 -6.41
C ALA A 263 -2.76 -8.69 -6.47
N TYR A 264 -1.70 -8.48 -5.70
CA TYR A 264 -0.95 -7.21 -5.66
C TYR A 264 -0.24 -6.92 -6.98
N THR A 265 0.41 -7.92 -7.58
CA THR A 265 1.08 -7.77 -8.88
C THR A 265 0.09 -7.51 -10.01
N ILE A 266 -1.05 -8.23 -10.05
CA ILE A 266 -2.12 -7.98 -11.03
C ILE A 266 -2.69 -6.57 -10.85
N ALA A 267 -2.92 -6.12 -9.62
CA ALA A 267 -3.41 -4.77 -9.35
C ALA A 267 -2.42 -3.70 -9.84
N LEU A 268 -1.13 -3.86 -9.55
CA LEU A 268 -0.09 -2.93 -9.98
C LEU A 268 0.04 -2.88 -11.51
N VAL A 269 0.03 -4.04 -12.18
CA VAL A 269 0.07 -4.13 -13.64
C VAL A 269 -1.19 -3.51 -14.25
N SER A 270 -2.37 -3.80 -13.69
CA SER A 270 -3.64 -3.25 -14.17
C SER A 270 -3.70 -1.74 -14.02
N LEU A 271 -3.24 -1.20 -12.88
CA LEU A 271 -3.14 0.24 -12.65
C LEU A 271 -2.17 0.90 -13.62
N THR A 272 -1.01 0.27 -13.86
CA THR A 272 -0.01 0.76 -14.82
C THR A 272 -0.58 0.79 -16.23
N LEU A 273 -1.24 -0.29 -16.67
CA LEU A 273 -1.91 -0.35 -17.96
C LEU A 273 -3.03 0.69 -18.05
N PHE A 274 -3.86 0.82 -17.01
CA PHE A 274 -4.91 1.83 -16.93
C PHE A 274 -4.36 3.24 -17.11
N MET A 275 -3.28 3.59 -16.41
CA MET A 275 -2.61 4.89 -16.58
C MET A 275 -2.10 5.09 -18.01
N ILE A 276 -1.48 4.08 -18.63
CA ILE A 276 -0.99 4.18 -20.02
C ILE A 276 -2.15 4.41 -21.01
N PHE A 277 -3.28 3.72 -20.84
CA PHE A 277 -4.43 3.85 -21.72
C PHE A 277 -5.21 5.15 -21.49
N GLU A 278 -5.47 5.54 -20.24
CA GLU A 278 -6.18 6.79 -19.90
C GLU A 278 -5.33 8.05 -20.12
N ALA A 279 -4.00 7.95 -20.02
CA ALA A 279 -3.13 9.06 -20.38
C ALA A 279 -3.23 9.42 -21.89
N LYS A 280 -3.73 8.49 -22.72
CA LYS A 280 -3.88 8.69 -24.16
C LYS A 280 -5.17 9.46 -24.49
N ARG A 281 -5.08 10.78 -24.29
CA ARG A 281 -5.93 11.89 -24.80
C ARG A 281 -7.29 12.15 -24.10
N ARG A 282 -7.30 13.20 -23.28
CA ARG A 282 -8.45 14.13 -23.17
C ARG A 282 -8.29 15.22 -24.23
N GLN A 283 -9.32 15.52 -25.03
CA GLN A 283 -9.26 16.55 -26.08
C GLN A 283 -8.88 17.92 -25.49
N ARG A 284 -8.09 18.71 -26.24
CA ARG A 284 -7.73 20.08 -25.86
C ARG A 284 -8.99 20.95 -25.82
N ILE A 285 -9.09 21.83 -24.82
CA ILE A 285 -10.17 22.83 -24.70
C ILE A 285 -10.16 23.70 -25.95
N ILE A 286 -11.30 23.79 -26.64
CA ILE A 286 -11.46 24.66 -27.81
C ILE A 286 -11.53 26.11 -27.31
N PRO A 287 -10.64 27.02 -27.73
CA PRO A 287 -10.67 28.40 -27.30
C PRO A 287 -11.88 29.13 -27.89
N ILE A 288 -12.56 29.94 -27.06
CA ILE A 288 -13.69 30.77 -27.49
C ILE A 288 -13.14 32.03 -28.19
N ILE A 289 -13.43 32.20 -29.48
CA ILE A 289 -13.03 33.39 -30.26
C ILE A 289 -14.08 34.50 -30.04
N VAL A 290 -13.69 35.62 -29.43
CA VAL A 290 -14.59 36.76 -29.19
C VAL A 290 -14.68 37.63 -30.45
N PRO A 291 -15.89 38.04 -30.91
CA PRO A 291 -16.02 38.90 -32.10
C PRO A 291 -15.50 40.32 -31.85
N LEU A 292 -15.02 40.99 -32.92
CA LEU A 292 -14.53 42.37 -32.88
C LEU A 292 -15.65 43.37 -32.55
N LYS A 293 -15.39 44.30 -31.63
CA LYS A 293 -16.31 45.40 -31.28
C LYS A 293 -16.24 46.53 -32.32
N ASN A 294 -17.37 47.19 -32.61
CA ASN A 294 -17.43 48.33 -33.53
C ASN A 294 -16.92 49.63 -32.86
N THR A 295 -15.62 49.86 -32.94
CA THR A 295 -14.93 51.00 -32.30
C THR A 295 -15.29 52.37 -32.90
N THR A 296 -15.81 52.40 -34.13
CA THR A 296 -16.21 53.65 -34.81
C THR A 296 -17.37 54.34 -34.09
N VAL A 297 -18.37 53.57 -33.63
CA VAL A 297 -19.53 54.12 -32.91
C VAL A 297 -19.11 54.70 -31.57
N ASP A 298 -18.20 54.02 -30.86
CA ASP A 298 -17.71 54.47 -29.55
C ASP A 298 -16.86 55.73 -29.67
N PHE A 299 -16.04 55.84 -30.73
CA PHE A 299 -15.30 57.05 -31.02
C PHE A 299 -16.23 58.25 -31.27
N ILE A 300 -17.26 58.10 -32.11
CA ILE A 300 -18.22 59.17 -32.41
C ILE A 300 -18.95 59.64 -31.15
N LYS A 301 -19.40 58.71 -30.29
CA LYS A 301 -20.03 59.05 -29.00
C LYS A 301 -19.09 59.84 -28.10
N THR A 302 -17.81 59.47 -28.06
CA THR A 302 -16.80 60.12 -27.21
C THR A 302 -16.55 61.56 -27.66
N ILE A 303 -16.33 61.77 -28.96
CA ILE A 303 -16.15 63.11 -29.53
C ILE A 303 -17.42 63.95 -29.34
N GLY A 304 -18.61 63.40 -29.60
CA GLY A 304 -19.88 64.10 -29.39
C GLY A 304 -20.06 64.58 -27.94
N ASN A 305 -19.77 63.72 -26.96
CA ASN A 305 -19.83 64.07 -25.54
C ASN A 305 -18.81 65.13 -25.14
N LEU A 306 -17.60 65.09 -25.70
CA LEU A 306 -16.58 66.12 -25.47
C LEU A 306 -17.07 67.50 -25.91
N TYR A 307 -17.64 67.58 -27.12
CA TYR A 307 -18.20 68.82 -27.63
C TYR A 307 -19.37 69.32 -26.78
N LEU A 308 -20.27 68.43 -26.37
CA LEU A 308 -21.40 68.78 -25.50
C LEU A 308 -20.94 69.32 -24.13
N ARG A 309 -19.94 68.68 -23.50
CA ARG A 309 -19.39 69.10 -22.19
C ARG A 309 -18.65 70.43 -22.24
N LYS A 310 -18.08 70.82 -23.39
CA LYS A 310 -17.43 72.12 -23.58
C LYS A 310 -18.41 73.30 -23.45
N GLY A 311 -19.72 73.06 -23.50
CA GLY A 311 -20.76 74.07 -23.24
C GLY A 311 -20.94 75.12 -24.34
N ASN A 312 -20.19 75.05 -25.45
CA ASN A 312 -20.36 75.96 -26.58
C ASN A 312 -21.48 75.45 -27.50
N HIS A 313 -22.73 75.59 -27.05
CA HIS A 313 -23.91 75.10 -27.75
C HIS A 313 -24.13 75.79 -29.11
N LYS A 314 -23.67 77.05 -29.26
CA LYS A 314 -23.75 77.78 -30.52
C LYS A 314 -22.86 77.14 -31.60
N ASP A 315 -21.62 76.80 -31.27
CA ASP A 315 -20.71 76.13 -32.21
C ASP A 315 -21.28 74.78 -32.69
N ILE A 316 -21.84 73.99 -31.77
CA ILE A 316 -22.49 72.71 -32.12
C ILE A 316 -23.70 72.95 -33.03
N ALA A 317 -24.56 73.92 -32.70
CA ALA A 317 -25.74 74.24 -33.49
C ALA A 317 -25.37 74.68 -34.91
N LEU A 318 -24.38 75.57 -35.06
CA LEU A 318 -23.91 76.05 -36.36
C LEU A 318 -23.36 74.91 -37.22
N LYS A 319 -22.58 74.00 -36.64
CA LYS A 319 -22.08 72.81 -37.33
C LYS A 319 -23.23 71.90 -37.79
N ARG A 320 -24.21 71.63 -36.93
CA ARG A 320 -25.41 70.83 -37.30
C ARG A 320 -26.19 71.49 -38.43
N ILE A 321 -26.36 72.81 -38.40
CA ILE A 321 -27.02 73.57 -39.46
C ILE A 321 -26.23 73.45 -40.76
N GLN A 322 -24.90 73.61 -40.71
CA GLN A 322 -24.05 73.46 -41.88
C GLN A 322 -24.18 72.07 -42.50
N TYR A 323 -24.17 71.01 -41.68
CA TYR A 323 -24.37 69.64 -42.17
C TYR A 323 -25.77 69.43 -42.77
N LEU A 324 -26.81 70.01 -42.17
CA LEU A 324 -28.17 69.96 -42.74
C LEU A 324 -28.23 70.65 -44.10
N LEU A 325 -27.68 71.86 -44.22
CA LEU A 325 -27.64 72.60 -45.48
C LEU A 325 -26.82 71.83 -46.52
N GLU A 326 -25.70 71.25 -46.14
CA GLU A 326 -24.92 70.41 -47.05
C GLU A 326 -25.71 69.17 -47.51
N HIS A 327 -26.43 68.53 -46.60
CA HIS A 327 -27.30 67.41 -46.95
C HIS A 327 -28.40 67.81 -47.92
N ILE A 328 -29.05 68.96 -47.69
CA ILE A 328 -30.08 69.47 -48.58
C ILE A 328 -29.51 69.78 -49.96
N ARG A 329 -28.32 70.39 -50.01
CA ARG A 329 -27.62 70.68 -51.26
C ARG A 329 -27.23 69.43 -52.02
N THR A 330 -26.65 68.43 -51.35
CA THR A 330 -26.09 67.24 -52.01
C THR A 330 -27.15 66.20 -52.35
N LYS A 331 -28.13 65.97 -51.47
CA LYS A 331 -29.16 64.95 -51.67
C LYS A 331 -30.35 65.45 -52.48
N TYR A 332 -30.78 66.69 -52.25
CA TYR A 332 -31.96 67.26 -52.90
C TYR A 332 -31.62 68.21 -54.05
N TYR A 333 -30.33 68.53 -54.24
CA TYR A 333 -29.82 69.40 -55.32
C TYR A 333 -30.45 70.79 -55.32
N LEU A 334 -30.70 71.35 -54.13
CA LEU A 334 -31.27 72.68 -53.94
C LEU A 334 -30.18 73.70 -53.56
N ASN A 335 -30.16 74.85 -54.23
CA ASN A 335 -29.23 75.94 -53.98
C ASN A 335 -29.87 77.01 -53.05
N PHE A 336 -29.06 77.64 -52.20
CA PHE A 336 -29.52 78.50 -51.09
C PHE A 336 -29.48 80.01 -51.41
N GLU A 337 -29.72 80.41 -52.66
CA GLU A 337 -29.59 81.82 -53.05
C GLU A 337 -30.69 82.71 -52.46
N LYS A 338 -31.93 82.21 -52.32
CA LYS A 338 -33.05 82.90 -51.64
C LYS A 338 -33.99 81.89 -50.97
N PHE A 339 -34.26 82.05 -49.67
CA PHE A 339 -35.27 81.27 -48.94
C PHE A 339 -36.69 81.80 -49.24
N ASN A 340 -37.20 81.54 -50.45
CA ASN A 340 -38.53 81.96 -50.90
C ASN A 340 -39.58 80.83 -50.72
N ALA A 341 -40.86 81.14 -50.93
CA ALA A 341 -41.95 80.17 -50.81
C ALA A 341 -41.75 78.92 -51.70
N ASP A 342 -41.24 79.12 -52.92
CA ASP A 342 -40.91 78.07 -53.90
C ASP A 342 -39.83 77.10 -53.39
N PHE A 343 -38.82 77.58 -52.66
CA PHE A 343 -37.80 76.73 -52.03
C PHE A 343 -38.42 75.76 -51.02
N PHE A 344 -39.33 76.25 -50.17
CA PHE A 344 -39.97 75.44 -49.13
C PHE A 344 -40.88 74.36 -49.73
N GLU A 345 -41.61 74.68 -50.80
CA GLU A 345 -42.46 73.70 -51.51
C GLU A 345 -41.62 72.62 -52.21
N LYS A 346 -40.53 73.01 -52.89
CA LYS A 346 -39.59 72.07 -53.51
C LYS A 346 -38.90 71.18 -52.50
N LEU A 347 -38.50 71.73 -51.35
CA LEU A 347 -37.88 70.96 -50.27
C LEU A 347 -38.88 69.99 -49.64
N ALA A 348 -40.13 70.40 -49.42
CA ALA A 348 -41.20 69.53 -48.92
C ALA A 348 -41.47 68.36 -49.88
N ALA A 349 -41.65 68.65 -51.17
CA ALA A 349 -41.89 67.63 -52.19
C ALA A 349 -40.74 66.61 -52.31
N LYS A 350 -39.48 67.06 -52.17
CA LYS A 350 -38.30 66.18 -52.26
C LYS A 350 -37.97 65.44 -50.96
N SER A 351 -38.25 66.03 -49.81
CA SER A 351 -37.96 65.42 -48.50
C SER A 351 -39.10 64.55 -47.96
N GLY A 352 -40.32 64.73 -48.46
CA GLY A 352 -41.53 64.07 -47.94
C GLY A 352 -42.03 64.65 -46.61
N GLN A 353 -41.46 65.78 -46.18
CA GLN A 353 -41.82 66.46 -44.94
C GLN A 353 -42.83 67.59 -45.19
N ASP A 354 -43.64 67.88 -44.18
CA ASP A 354 -44.63 68.95 -44.26
C ASP A 354 -44.00 70.35 -44.34
N VAL A 355 -44.56 71.21 -45.21
CA VAL A 355 -44.06 72.57 -45.48
C VAL A 355 -44.02 73.44 -44.21
N ILE A 356 -45.00 73.29 -43.31
CA ILE A 356 -45.09 74.04 -42.04
C ILE A 356 -43.93 73.62 -41.12
N SER A 357 -43.63 72.32 -41.08
CA SER A 357 -42.53 71.79 -40.27
C SER A 357 -41.16 72.26 -40.77
N ILE A 358 -40.97 72.31 -42.09
CA ILE A 358 -39.74 72.84 -42.70
C ILE A 358 -39.60 74.33 -42.40
N LYS A 359 -40.65 75.13 -42.59
CA LYS A 359 -40.61 76.57 -42.28
C LYS A 359 -40.23 76.83 -40.82
N LYS A 360 -40.84 76.09 -39.88
CA LYS A 360 -40.52 76.17 -38.45
C LYS A 360 -39.05 75.84 -38.15
N LEU A 361 -38.48 74.84 -38.81
CA LEU A 361 -37.06 74.50 -38.68
C LEU A 361 -36.18 75.65 -39.19
N PHE A 362 -36.48 76.23 -40.35
CA PHE A 362 -35.69 77.33 -40.92
C PHE A 362 -35.81 78.63 -40.10
N ASP A 363 -37.00 78.94 -39.56
CA ASP A 363 -37.17 80.06 -38.62
C ASP A 363 -36.30 79.87 -37.37
N GLN A 364 -36.20 78.63 -36.87
CA GLN A 364 -35.34 78.30 -35.74
C GLN A 364 -33.85 78.40 -36.09
N ILE A 365 -33.46 77.98 -37.29
CA ILE A 365 -32.10 78.15 -37.81
C ILE A 365 -31.70 79.62 -37.85
N GLU A 366 -32.58 80.49 -38.35
CA GLU A 366 -32.33 81.93 -38.44
C GLU A 366 -32.19 82.56 -37.05
N ARG A 367 -33.08 82.20 -36.11
CA ARG A 367 -32.98 82.64 -34.70
C ARG A 367 -31.66 82.23 -34.05
N ILE A 368 -31.19 81.01 -34.31
CA ILE A 368 -29.93 80.49 -33.75
C ILE A 368 -28.72 81.19 -34.35
N LYS A 369 -28.73 81.47 -35.67
CA LYS A 369 -27.64 82.20 -36.34
C LYS A 369 -27.48 83.62 -35.79
N ASN A 370 -28.59 84.30 -35.52
CA ASN A 370 -28.61 85.70 -35.09
C ASN A 370 -28.38 85.90 -33.58
N LYS A 371 -28.42 84.84 -32.76
CA LYS A 371 -28.16 84.92 -31.31
C LYS A 371 -26.67 84.84 -30.97
N ALA A 372 -26.22 85.61 -29.98
CA ALA A 372 -24.84 85.55 -29.49
C ALA A 372 -24.52 84.24 -28.74
N GLN A 373 -25.48 83.74 -27.94
CA GLN A 373 -25.39 82.50 -27.17
C GLN A 373 -26.66 81.66 -27.38
N VAL A 374 -26.52 80.34 -27.33
CA VAL A 374 -27.62 79.37 -27.55
C VAL A 374 -27.76 78.51 -26.31
N SER A 375 -28.98 78.32 -25.81
CA SER A 375 -29.21 77.45 -24.64
C SER A 375 -29.17 75.96 -25.01
N ALA A 376 -28.95 75.09 -24.02
CA ALA A 376 -29.00 73.65 -24.22
C ALA A 376 -30.38 73.19 -24.75
N GLN A 377 -31.47 73.80 -24.29
CA GLN A 377 -32.83 73.51 -24.74
C GLN A 377 -33.04 73.90 -26.21
N GLU A 378 -32.49 75.04 -26.64
CA GLU A 378 -32.56 75.49 -28.04
C GLU A 378 -31.77 74.58 -28.98
N LEU A 379 -30.58 74.14 -28.55
CA LEU A 379 -29.77 73.17 -29.28
C LEU A 379 -30.47 71.80 -29.39
N GLN A 380 -31.09 71.34 -28.30
CA GLN A 380 -31.86 70.10 -28.28
C GLN A 380 -33.06 70.18 -29.22
N LEU A 381 -33.83 71.27 -29.16
CA LEU A 381 -34.98 71.49 -30.04
C LEU A 381 -34.56 71.52 -31.52
N LEU A 382 -33.45 72.21 -31.85
CA LEU A 382 -32.91 72.24 -33.21
C LEU A 382 -32.51 70.83 -33.65
N SER A 383 -31.83 70.09 -32.79
CA SER A 383 -31.38 68.72 -33.07
C SER A 383 -32.56 67.80 -33.35
N GLN A 384 -33.62 67.88 -32.55
CA GLN A 384 -34.84 67.08 -32.74
C GLN A 384 -35.52 67.41 -34.07
N GLN A 385 -35.67 68.69 -34.42
CA GLN A 385 -36.26 69.08 -35.70
C GLN A 385 -35.43 68.60 -36.90
N ILE A 386 -34.09 68.58 -36.77
CA ILE A 386 -33.19 68.04 -37.79
C ILE A 386 -33.35 66.52 -37.94
N GLU A 387 -33.46 65.77 -36.84
CA GLU A 387 -33.67 64.31 -36.91
C GLU A 387 -35.05 63.98 -37.51
N VAL A 388 -36.09 64.73 -37.13
CA VAL A 388 -37.43 64.61 -37.73
C VAL A 388 -37.36 64.86 -39.23
N PHE A 389 -36.61 65.89 -39.67
CA PHE A 389 -36.39 66.16 -41.09
C PHE A 389 -35.73 64.96 -41.80
N TYR A 390 -34.77 64.28 -41.17
CA TYR A 390 -34.16 63.05 -41.70
C TYR A 390 -35.04 61.79 -41.62
N GLY A 391 -36.26 61.89 -41.06
CA GLY A 391 -37.17 60.76 -40.87
C GLY A 391 -36.77 59.82 -39.75
N ARG A 392 -35.97 60.30 -38.79
CA ARG A 392 -35.50 59.55 -37.61
C ARG A 392 -36.31 60.01 -36.38
N LYS A 393 -36.74 59.06 -35.55
CA LYS A 393 -37.47 59.33 -34.29
C LYS A 393 -36.53 59.66 -33.15
#